data_AF-A0A7W1J4A3-F1
#
_entry.id   AF-A0A7W1J4A3-F1
#
_cell.length_a   1.000
_cell.length_b   1.000
_cell.length_c   1.000
_cell.angle_alpha   90.00
_cell.angle_beta   90.00
_cell.angle_gamma   90.00
#
_symmetry.space_group_name_H-M   'P 1'
#
loop_
_entity.id
_entity.type
_entity.pdbx_description
1 polymer ?
#
loop_
_entity_poly.entity_id
_entity_poly.type
_entity_poly.pdbx_seq_one_letter_code
_entity_poly.pdbx_strand_id
1 'polypeptide(L)'
;MGEWREEWRDANRANWDERVPIHVSGEFYDVASFKEGQERLQPFEIDEVGDVTGKDLLHLQCHFGIDTLSWARRGARVTGLDFSAPAV
;
A
#
# COMPACT_ATOMS: atom_id res chain seq x y z
N MET A 1 -6.59 -14.75 -27.94
CA MET A 1 -6.52 -13.48 -27.17
C MET A 1 -6.18 -13.70 -25.68
N GLY A 2 -5.50 -14.78 -25.30
CA GLY A 2 -5.25 -15.14 -23.88
C GLY A 2 -3.81 -14.89 -23.42
N GLU A 3 -2.83 -15.38 -24.18
CA GLU A 3 -1.41 -15.40 -23.79
C GLU A 3 -0.82 -14.03 -23.46
N TRP A 4 -1.01 -13.04 -24.33
CA TRP A 4 -0.49 -11.68 -24.08
C TRP A 4 -0.98 -11.10 -22.74
N ARG A 5 -2.24 -11.33 -22.36
CA ARG A 5 -2.78 -10.81 -21.09
C ARG A 5 -2.15 -11.45 -19.86
N GLU A 6 -1.83 -12.74 -19.96
CA GLU A 6 -1.13 -13.46 -18.89
C GLU A 6 0.32 -12.99 -18.79
N GLU A 7 1.01 -12.84 -19.93
CA GLU A 7 2.37 -12.28 -19.98
C GLU A 7 2.43 -10.86 -19.38
N TRP A 8 1.51 -9.97 -19.75
CA TRP A 8 1.44 -8.61 -19.19
C TRP A 8 1.22 -8.62 -17.68
N ARG A 9 0.32 -9.47 -17.18
CA ARG A 9 0.04 -9.58 -15.74
C ARG A 9 1.26 -10.12 -14.98
N ASP A 10 1.92 -11.12 -15.54
CA ASP A 10 3.05 -11.78 -14.91
C ASP A 10 4.29 -10.88 -14.91
N ALA A 11 4.54 -10.16 -16.01
CA ALA A 11 5.57 -9.11 -16.07
C ALA A 11 5.29 -7.98 -15.08
N ASN A 12 4.03 -7.54 -14.95
CA ASN A 12 3.65 -6.51 -13.97
C ASN A 12 3.87 -7.00 -12.54
N ARG A 13 3.45 -8.24 -12.22
CA ARG A 13 3.68 -8.84 -10.90
C ARG A 13 5.17 -8.96 -10.58
N ALA A 14 5.98 -9.46 -11.52
CA ALA A 14 7.42 -9.57 -11.34
C ALA A 14 8.09 -8.20 -11.06
N ASN A 15 7.67 -7.15 -11.78
CA ASN A 15 8.15 -5.80 -11.51
C ASN A 15 7.75 -5.29 -10.12
N TRP A 16 6.55 -5.61 -9.63
CA TRP A 16 6.14 -5.23 -8.27
C TRP A 16 6.87 -6.04 -7.19
N ASP A 17 7.04 -7.35 -7.40
CA ASP A 17 7.79 -8.24 -6.51
C ASP A 17 9.24 -7.73 -6.33
N GLU A 18 9.90 -7.32 -7.42
CA GLU A 18 11.29 -6.81 -7.40
C GLU A 18 11.42 -5.48 -6.66
N ARG A 19 10.41 -4.61 -6.73
CA ARG A 19 10.43 -3.29 -6.08
C ARG A 19 10.32 -3.36 -4.56
N VAL A 20 9.67 -4.38 -4.01
CA VAL A 20 9.45 -4.50 -2.56
C VAL A 20 10.74 -4.35 -1.75
N PRO A 21 11.80 -5.17 -1.94
CA PRO A 21 13.02 -5.03 -1.15
C PRO A 21 13.73 -3.68 -1.34
N ILE A 22 13.65 -3.08 -2.53
CA ILE A 22 14.22 -1.76 -2.81
C ILE A 22 13.47 -0.68 -2.03
N HIS A 23 12.14 -0.71 -2.05
CA HIS A 23 11.31 0.28 -1.38
C HIS A 23 11.31 0.14 0.15
N VAL A 24 11.40 -1.08 0.67
CA VAL A 24 11.51 -1.34 2.11
C VAL A 24 12.85 -0.87 2.67
N SER A 25 13.94 -0.99 1.89
CA SER A 25 15.28 -0.58 2.32
C SER A 25 15.65 0.87 1.97
N GLY A 26 14.94 1.48 1.01
CA GLY A 26 15.20 2.83 0.53
C GLY A 26 14.56 3.94 1.36
N GLU A 27 14.95 5.18 1.05
CA GLU A 27 14.49 6.37 1.77
C GLU A 27 13.07 6.82 1.36
N PHE A 28 12.57 6.41 0.20
CA PHE A 28 11.33 6.93 -0.37
C PHE A 28 10.08 6.71 0.51
N TYR A 29 10.02 5.55 1.18
CA TYR A 29 8.93 5.24 2.12
C TYR A 29 9.28 5.57 3.56
N ASP A 30 10.54 5.90 3.85
CA ASP A 30 11.08 6.16 5.19
C ASP A 30 10.41 5.32 6.28
N VAL A 31 10.61 4.00 6.16
CA VAL A 31 9.97 3.01 7.03
C VAL A 31 10.36 3.23 8.50
N ALA A 32 11.55 3.78 8.75
CA ALA A 32 12.01 4.12 10.09
C ALA A 32 11.13 5.22 10.70
N SER A 33 11.02 6.38 10.05
CA SER A 33 10.15 7.46 10.54
C SER A 33 8.69 7.02 10.64
N PHE A 34 8.18 6.25 9.67
CA PHE A 34 6.81 5.73 9.75
C PHE A 34 6.56 4.90 11.01
N LYS A 35 7.52 4.05 11.40
CA LYS A 35 7.46 3.25 12.65
C LYS A 35 7.50 4.13 13.89
N GLU A 36 8.16 5.29 13.84
CA GLU A 36 8.18 6.30 14.90
C GLU A 36 6.88 7.14 14.96
N GLY A 37 5.96 6.94 14.02
CA GLY A 37 4.63 7.55 14.03
C GLY A 37 4.45 8.69 13.03
N GLN A 38 5.40 8.91 12.11
CA GLN A 38 5.20 9.83 10.99
C GLN A 38 3.95 9.45 10.18
N GLU A 39 3.21 10.47 9.72
CA GLU A 39 2.02 10.33 8.89
C GLU A 39 2.44 10.36 7.43
N ARG A 40 2.07 9.31 6.67
CA ARG A 40 2.44 9.20 5.27
C ARG A 40 1.39 9.78 4.31
N LEU A 41 0.13 9.79 4.73
CA LEU A 41 -0.98 10.31 3.94
C LEU A 41 -0.79 11.80 3.69
N GLN A 42 -0.93 12.19 2.44
CA GLN A 42 -0.94 13.57 2.02
C GLN A 42 -2.27 14.24 2.44
N PRO A 43 -2.27 15.56 2.69
CA PRO A 43 -3.47 16.27 3.12
C PRO A 43 -4.69 16.06 2.19
N PHE A 44 -4.49 16.04 0.88
CA PHE A 44 -5.59 15.85 -0.07
C PHE A 44 -6.23 14.46 0.03
N GLU A 45 -5.46 13.41 0.35
CA GLU A 45 -5.99 12.05 0.51
C GLU A 45 -6.95 12.00 1.71
N ILE A 46 -6.60 12.70 2.78
CA ILE A 46 -7.40 12.84 3.99
C ILE A 46 -8.68 13.63 3.71
N ASP A 47 -8.55 14.75 3.00
CA ASP A 47 -9.67 15.63 2.71
C ASP A 47 -10.69 14.97 1.76
N GLU A 48 -10.21 14.20 0.77
CA GLU A 48 -11.07 13.53 -0.20
C GLU A 48 -11.76 12.28 0.37
N VAL A 49 -11.07 11.47 1.18
CA VAL A 49 -11.64 10.27 1.81
C VAL A 49 -12.53 10.64 3.01
N GLY A 50 -12.16 11.69 3.74
CA GLY A 50 -12.88 12.17 4.91
C GLY A 50 -12.67 11.32 6.18
N ASP A 51 -13.55 11.50 7.16
CA ASP A 51 -13.48 10.76 8.43
C ASP A 51 -13.80 9.28 8.24
N VAL A 52 -12.86 8.43 8.65
CA VAL A 52 -12.90 6.98 8.56
C VAL A 52 -13.09 6.28 9.92
N THR A 53 -13.26 7.04 11.00
CA THR A 53 -13.37 6.51 12.36
C THR A 53 -14.48 5.46 12.47
N GLY A 54 -14.11 4.24 12.88
CA GLY A 54 -15.02 3.12 13.07
C GLY A 54 -15.55 2.47 11.79
N LYS A 55 -15.11 2.92 10.61
CA LYS A 55 -15.54 2.37 9.32
C LYS A 55 -14.67 1.18 8.89
N ASP A 56 -15.25 0.32 8.06
CA ASP A 56 -14.49 -0.70 7.33
C ASP A 56 -13.92 -0.09 6.04
N LEU A 57 -12.63 -0.28 5.79
CA LEU A 57 -11.92 0.25 4.62
C LEU A 57 -11.18 -0.86 3.89
N LEU A 58 -11.37 -0.96 2.58
CA LEU A 58 -10.63 -1.86 1.69
C LEU A 58 -9.60 -1.04 0.91
N HIS A 59 -8.31 -1.32 1.13
CA HIS A 59 -7.21 -0.66 0.44
C HIS A 59 -6.60 -1.62 -0.60
N LEU A 60 -6.94 -1.41 -1.88
CA LEU A 60 -6.49 -2.23 -3.00
C LEU A 60 -5.11 -1.79 -3.47
N GLN A 61 -4.29 -2.76 -3.89
CA GLN A 61 -2.90 -2.54 -4.29
C GLN A 61 -2.10 -1.82 -3.20
N CYS A 62 -2.20 -2.35 -1.97
CA CYS A 62 -1.69 -1.66 -0.79
C CYS A 62 -0.16 -1.64 -0.67
N HIS A 63 0.56 -2.35 -1.55
CA HIS A 63 1.98 -2.63 -1.41
C HIS A 63 2.28 -3.19 -0.01
N PHE A 64 3.40 -2.82 0.62
CA PHE A 64 3.71 -3.23 2.00
C PHE A 64 3.00 -2.41 3.09
N GLY A 65 1.86 -1.79 2.74
CA GLY A 65 0.83 -1.40 3.70
C GLY A 65 1.07 -0.12 4.49
N ILE A 66 1.99 0.75 4.08
CA ILE A 66 2.24 2.03 4.79
C ILE A 66 0.94 2.86 4.88
N ASP A 67 0.28 3.13 3.75
CA ASP A 67 -0.93 3.95 3.75
C ASP A 67 -2.12 3.20 4.39
N THR A 68 -2.18 1.86 4.24
CA THR A 68 -3.13 0.99 4.95
C THR A 68 -3.06 1.21 6.46
N LEU A 69 -1.85 1.20 7.00
CA LEU A 69 -1.58 1.37 8.43
C LEU A 69 -1.83 2.82 8.86
N SER A 70 -1.57 3.81 8.01
CA SER A 70 -1.98 5.20 8.27
C SER A 70 -3.50 5.35 8.40
N TRP A 71 -4.29 4.73 7.52
CA TRP A 71 -5.75 4.73 7.64
C TRP A 71 -6.22 4.00 8.91
N ALA A 72 -5.54 2.93 9.31
CA ALA A 72 -5.82 2.25 10.57
C ALA A 72 -5.53 3.14 11.79
N ARG A 73 -4.43 3.90 11.78
CA ARG A 73 -4.10 4.91 12.82
C ARG A 73 -5.17 6.00 12.93
N ARG A 74 -5.86 6.31 11.82
CA ARG A 74 -7.01 7.23 11.77
C ARG A 74 -8.34 6.62 12.20
N GLY A 75 -8.33 5.38 12.70
CA GLY A 75 -9.49 4.75 13.31
C GLY A 75 -10.34 3.87 12.38
N ALA A 76 -9.90 3.63 11.15
CA ALA A 76 -10.54 2.65 10.28
C ALA A 76 -10.18 1.21 10.68
N ARG A 77 -11.10 0.27 10.44
CA ARG A 77 -10.79 -1.17 10.37
C ARG A 77 -10.41 -1.49 8.93
N VAL A 78 -9.11 -1.63 8.67
CA VAL A 78 -8.60 -1.70 7.30
C VAL A 78 -8.26 -3.13 6.90
N THR A 79 -8.64 -3.53 5.68
CA THR A 79 -8.10 -4.69 4.98
C THR A 79 -7.25 -4.20 3.81
N GLY A 80 -5.96 -4.49 3.84
CA GLY A 80 -5.05 -4.28 2.69
C GLY A 80 -5.06 -5.49 1.76
N LEU A 81 -5.02 -5.26 0.46
CA LEU A 81 -4.88 -6.30 -0.55
C LEU A 81 -3.77 -5.92 -1.52
N ASP A 82 -2.82 -6.82 -1.71
CA ASP A 82 -1.86 -6.74 -2.81
C ASP A 82 -1.72 -8.10 -3.49
N PHE A 83 -1.33 -8.08 -4.76
CA PHE A 83 -1.14 -9.25 -5.61
C PHE A 83 0.35 -9.63 -5.73
N SER A 84 1.25 -8.77 -5.27
CA SER A 84 2.69 -9.01 -5.08
C SER A 84 2.90 -9.73 -3.75
N ALA A 85 3.19 -11.03 -3.80
CA ALA A 85 3.37 -11.85 -2.60
C ALA A 85 4.45 -11.33 -1.62
N PRO A 86 5.60 -10.79 -2.07
CA PRO A 86 6.59 -10.21 -1.16
C PRO A 86 6.10 -8.98 -0.37
N ALA A 87 5.00 -8.35 -0.81
CA ALA A 87 4.47 -7.14 -0.19
C ALA A 87 3.50 -7.42 0.98
N VAL A 88 3.08 -8.66 1.19
CA VAL A 88 2.07 -9.08 2.19
C VAL A 88 2.70 -10.04 3.20
#